data_AF-A0A5K0VLB8-F1
#
_entry.id   AF-A0A5K0VLB8-F1
#
_cell.length_a   1.000
_cell.length_b   1.000
_cell.length_c   1.000
_cell.angle_alpha   90.00
_cell.angle_beta   90.00
_cell.angle_gamma   90.00
#
_symmetry.space_group_name_H-M   'P 1'
#
loop_
_entity.id
_entity.type
_entity.pdbx_description
1 polymer ?
#
loop_
_entity_poly.entity_id
_entity_poly.type
_entity_poly.pdbx_seq_one_letter_code
_entity_poly.pdbx_strand_id
1 'polypeptide(L)' 'PLFGFTKANELFVGRMAQLGIAFSIIGEIVTGKGALAQLNIETGVPINELEPLVIFNVIFFFIAALNPGTGKFLTDEEED' A
#
# COMPACT_ATOMS: atom_id res chain seq x y z
N PRO A 1 -6.75 6.92 -21.10
CA PRO A 1 -6.13 5.61 -21.42
C PRO A 1 -6.89 4.46 -20.75
N LEU A 2 -7.09 3.35 -21.47
CA LEU A 2 -8.00 2.28 -21.05
C LEU A 2 -7.35 1.26 -20.09
N PHE A 3 -6.05 1.37 -19.80
CA PHE A 3 -5.30 0.43 -18.96
C PHE A 3 -4.26 1.17 -18.08
N GLY A 4 -4.11 0.74 -16.83
CA GLY A 4 -3.15 1.31 -15.84
C GLY A 4 -3.79 2.21 -14.77
N PHE A 5 -3.01 2.60 -13.75
CA PHE A 5 -3.47 3.54 -12.72
C PHE A 5 -3.68 4.95 -13.29
N THR A 6 -4.76 5.60 -12.87
CA THR A 6 -4.87 7.06 -12.96
C THR A 6 -4.13 7.72 -11.79
N LYS A 7 -3.86 9.03 -11.87
CA LYS A 7 -3.31 9.80 -10.74
C LYS A 7 -4.13 9.68 -9.45
N ALA A 8 -5.46 9.61 -9.54
CA ALA A 8 -6.31 9.43 -8.36
C ALA A 8 -6.14 8.03 -7.74
N ASN A 9 -6.00 6.99 -8.56
CA ASN A 9 -5.71 5.63 -8.08
C ASN A 9 -4.34 5.54 -7.40
N GLU A 10 -3.31 6.16 -8.00
CA GLU A 10 -1.95 6.22 -7.44
C GLU A 10 -1.97 6.88 -6.05
N LEU A 11 -2.64 8.02 -5.92
CA LEU A 11 -2.77 8.75 -4.65
C LEU A 11 -3.52 7.92 -3.60
N PHE A 12 -4.60 7.24 -3.99
CA PHE A 12 -5.35 6.38 -3.08
C PHE A 12 -4.50 5.21 -2.58
N VAL A 13 -3.81 4.51 -3.49
CA VAL A 13 -2.91 3.39 -3.15
C VAL A 13 -1.78 3.87 -2.24
N GLY A 14 -1.21 5.05 -2.50
CA GLY A 14 -0.22 5.68 -1.63
C GLY A 14 -0.74 5.93 -0.21
N ARG A 15 -1.96 6.46 -0.06
CA ARG A 15 -2.59 6.67 1.26
C ARG A 15 -2.86 5.36 2.00
N MET A 16 -3.28 4.32 1.29
CA MET A 16 -3.46 2.98 1.88
C MET A 16 -2.12 2.39 2.36
N ALA A 17 -1.04 2.59 1.60
CA ALA A 17 0.30 2.20 2.02
C ALA A 17 0.74 2.97 3.29
N GLN A 18 0.46 4.27 3.35
CA GLN A 18 0.74 5.08 4.54
C GLN A 18 0.01 4.56 5.79
N LEU A 19 -1.28 4.23 5.67
CA LEU A 19 -2.05 3.65 6.79
C LEU A 19 -1.50 2.28 7.22
N GLY A 20 -1.18 1.41 6.26
CA GLY A 20 -0.61 0.09 6.53
C GLY A 20 0.72 0.18 7.28
N ILE A 21 1.61 1.10 6.87
CA ILE A 21 2.89 1.35 7.56
C ILE A 21 2.67 1.98 8.95
N ALA A 22 1.77 2.94 9.08
CA ALA A 22 1.50 3.58 10.37
C ALA A 22 1.01 2.55 11.40
N PHE A 23 0.05 1.70 11.02
CA PHE A 23 -0.49 0.69 11.91
C PHE A 23 0.49 -0.43 12.21
N SER A 24 1.31 -0.85 11.23
CA SER A 24 2.32 -1.87 11.48
C SER A 24 3.39 -1.40 12.46
N ILE A 25 3.83 -0.14 12.36
CA ILE A 25 4.80 0.46 13.30
C ILE A 25 4.19 0.59 14.69
N ILE A 26 2.96 1.11 14.80
CA ILE A 26 2.27 1.23 16.10
C ILE A 26 2.11 -0.15 16.73
N GLY A 27 1.65 -1.13 15.96
CA GLY A 27 1.50 -2.51 16.41
C GLY A 27 2.84 -3.11 16.85
N GLU A 28 3.93 -2.81 16.14
CA GLU A 28 5.27 -3.32 16.48
C GLU A 28 5.80 -2.71 17.78
N ILE A 29 5.62 -1.40 17.98
CA ILE A 29 5.99 -0.72 19.22
C ILE A 29 5.22 -1.29 20.42
N VAL A 30 3.93 -1.56 20.26
CA VAL A 30 3.07 -2.03 21.35
C VAL A 30 3.26 -3.51 21.64
N THR A 31 3.43 -4.34 20.61
CA THR A 31 3.41 -5.81 20.73
C THR A 31 4.79 -6.46 20.66
N GLY A 32 5.80 -5.75 20.16
CA GLY A 32 7.14 -6.29 19.87
C GLY A 32 7.17 -7.25 18.67
N LYS A 33 6.10 -7.30 17.86
CA LYS A 33 5.99 -8.20 16.70
C LYS A 33 6.01 -7.40 15.41
N GLY A 34 6.85 -7.79 14.46
CA GLY A 34 6.90 -7.14 13.14
C GLY A 34 5.61 -7.34 12.33
N ALA A 35 5.46 -6.57 11.26
CA ALA A 35 4.24 -6.52 10.43
C ALA A 35 3.73 -7.90 9.95
N LEU A 36 4.63 -8.79 9.49
CA LEU A 36 4.25 -10.14 9.03
C LEU A 36 3.68 -11.01 10.17
N ALA A 37 4.27 -10.90 11.36
CA ALA A 37 3.80 -11.62 12.53
C ALA A 37 2.46 -11.07 13.04
N GLN A 38 2.25 -9.75 12.95
CA GLN A 38 0.95 -9.14 13.23
C GLN A 38 -0.12 -9.67 12.27
N LEU A 39 0.15 -9.73 10.97
CA LEU A 39 -0.78 -10.28 9.98
C LEU A 39 -1.14 -11.74 10.27
N ASN A 40 -0.18 -12.58 10.63
CA ASN A 40 -0.44 -13.97 11.02
C ASN A 40 -1.38 -14.07 12.23
N ILE A 41 -1.20 -13.23 13.23
CA ILE A 41 -2.00 -13.25 14.46
C ILE A 41 -3.42 -12.73 14.20
N GLU A 42 -3.55 -11.63 13.47
CA GLU A 42 -4.85 -10.97 13.23
C GLU A 42 -5.72 -11.74 12.22
N THR A 43 -5.11 -12.37 11.22
CA THR A 43 -5.85 -13.13 10.20
C THR A 43 -6.02 -14.60 10.55
N GLY A 44 -5.18 -15.14 11.43
CA GLY A 44 -5.10 -16.57 11.73
C GLY A 44 -4.52 -17.43 10.60
N VAL A 45 -4.08 -16.81 9.49
CA VAL A 45 -3.53 -17.53 8.34
C VAL A 45 -2.07 -17.90 8.62
N PRO A 46 -1.65 -19.17 8.43
CA PRO A 46 -0.27 -19.60 8.59
C PRO A 46 0.74 -18.77 7.79
N ILE A 47 1.95 -18.56 8.35
CA ILE A 47 2.97 -17.70 7.72
C ILE A 47 3.36 -18.20 6.32
N ASN A 48 3.47 -19.51 6.12
CA ASN A 48 3.80 -20.11 4.82
C ASN A 48 2.76 -19.81 3.73
N GLU A 49 1.52 -19.53 4.10
CA GLU A 49 0.45 -19.11 3.18
C GLU A 49 0.43 -17.58 3.00
N LEU A 50 0.82 -16.82 4.02
CA LEU A 50 0.94 -15.36 3.96
C LEU A 50 2.14 -14.87 3.16
N GLU A 51 3.29 -15.55 3.25
CA GLU A 51 4.52 -15.17 2.56
C GLU A 51 4.33 -14.89 1.06
N PRO A 52 3.72 -15.77 0.24
CA PRO A 52 3.52 -15.48 -1.18
C PRO A 52 2.59 -14.28 -1.41
N LEU A 53 1.57 -14.10 -0.57
CA LEU A 53 0.66 -12.96 -0.66
C LEU A 53 1.36 -11.64 -0.32
N VAL A 54 2.21 -11.64 0.70
CA VAL A 54 3.01 -10.48 1.11
C VAL A 54 4.07 -10.17 0.07
N ILE A 55 4.74 -11.16 -0.52
CA ILE A 55 5.68 -10.95 -1.62
C ILE A 55 4.98 -10.33 -2.82
N PHE A 56 3.80 -10.84 -3.20
CA PHE A 56 2.97 -10.21 -4.23
C PHE A 56 2.64 -8.76 -3.89
N ASN A 57 2.27 -8.48 -2.63
CA ASN A 57 1.96 -7.14 -2.16
C ASN A 57 3.17 -6.19 -2.23
N VAL A 58 4.36 -6.66 -1.85
CA VAL A 58 5.62 -5.90 -1.96
C VAL A 58 5.92 -5.56 -3.42
N ILE A 59 5.84 -6.54 -4.33
CA ILE A 59 6.04 -6.31 -5.76
C ILE A 59 5.01 -5.31 -6.29
N PHE A 60 3.74 -5.45 -5.91
CA PHE A 60 2.67 -4.54 -6.30
C PHE A 60 2.97 -3.10 -5.86
N PHE A 61 3.27 -2.87 -4.58
CA PHE A 61 3.55 -1.52 -4.08
C PHE A 61 4.85 -0.95 -4.64
N PHE A 62 5.86 -1.79 -4.90
CA PHE A 62 7.09 -1.37 -5.56
C PHE A 62 6.82 -0.87 -6.99
N ILE A 63 6.04 -1.63 -7.77
CA ILE A 63 5.65 -1.21 -9.13
C ILE A 63 4.77 0.03 -9.07
N ALA A 64 3.81 0.09 -8.13
CA ALA A 64 2.93 1.24 -7.97
C ALA A 64 3.69 2.51 -7.60
N ALA A 65 4.73 2.42 -6.76
CA ALA A 65 5.58 3.54 -6.38
C ALA A 65 6.43 4.09 -7.55
N LEU A 66 6.74 3.25 -8.53
CA LEU A 66 7.48 3.65 -9.74
C LEU A 66 6.57 4.04 -10.90
N ASN A 67 5.27 3.76 -10.83
CA ASN A 67 4.33 4.04 -11.89
C ASN A 67 3.83 5.48 -11.78
N PRO A 68 4.17 6.38 -12.74
CA PRO A 68 3.79 7.77 -12.67
C PRO A 68 2.30 8.03 -12.92
N GLY A 69 1.47 6.99 -13.10
CA GLY A 69 0.04 7.12 -13.33
C GLY A 69 -0.29 7.86 -14.63
N THR A 70 -1.51 7.72 -15.09
CA THR A 70 -2.00 8.46 -16.25
C THR A 70 -2.87 9.65 -15.81
N GLY A 71 -2.77 10.76 -16.53
CA GLY A 71 -3.44 12.03 -16.19
C GLY A 71 -2.46 13.11 -15.74
N LYS A 72 -2.98 14.30 -15.46
CA LYS A 72 -2.22 15.46 -14.96
C LYS A 72 -2.84 15.90 -13.64
N PHE A 73 -2.01 16.42 -12.75
CA PHE A 73 -2.49 17.12 -11.57
C PHE A 73 -3.08 18.46 -12.03
N LEU A 74 -4.36 18.69 -11.76
CA LEU A 74 -4.99 19.98 -11.99
C LEU A 74 -4.86 20.77 -10.69
N THR A 75 -4.27 21.95 -10.76
CA THR A 75 -4.25 22.92 -9.66
C THR A 75 -5.50 23.76 -9.73
N ASP A 76 -6.10 24.07 -8.58
CA ASP A 76 -7.35 24.84 -8.48
C ASP A 76 -7.23 26.29 -9.01
N GLU A 77 -6.01 26.74 -9.36
CA GLU A 77 -5.72 28.08 -9.91
C GLU A 77 -6.10 28.25 -11.39
N GLU A 78 -6.50 27.20 -12.11
CA GLU A 78 -6.89 27.27 -13.54
C GLU A 78 -8.42 27.34 -13.76
N GLU A 79 -9.22 27.43 -12.70
CA GLU A 79 -10.67 27.70 -12.78
C GLU A 79 -10.94 29.21 -12.57
N ASP A 80 -10.64 30.02 -13.59
CA ASP A 80 -11.14 31.40 -13.75
C ASP A 80 -12.35 31.45 -14.71
#